data_AF-A0A183HXX0-F1
#
_entry.id   AF-A0A183HXX0-F1
#
_cell.length_a   1.000
_cell.length_b   1.000
_cell.length_c   1.000
_cell.angle_alpha   90.00
_cell.angle_beta   90.00
_cell.angle_gamma   90.00
#
_symmetry.space_group_name_H-M   'P 1'
#
loop_
_entity.id
_entity.type
_entity.pdbx_description
1 polymer ?
#
loop_
_entity_poly.entity_id
_entity_poly.type
_entity_poly.pdbx_seq_one_letter_code
_entity_poly.pdbx_strand_id
1 'polypeptide(L)'
;MNGTFYLITEVCVPLKIYIMENKLTEKQKDFVVSWGLFQLMSCLKFLHQEAELSHENIRNSVYVTESGDWKLSGFEKSTNFSNPRVDLNSFALLIWEIFNGFNE
;
A
#
# COMPACT_ATOMS: atom_id res chain seq x y z
N MET A 1 -29.10 -1.41 19.71
CA MET A 1 -27.78 -1.06 20.26
C MET A 1 -26.90 -0.65 19.09
N ASN A 2 -26.56 0.62 18.96
CA ASN A 2 -25.60 1.06 17.94
C ASN A 2 -24.20 0.74 18.48
N GLY A 3 -23.68 -0.43 18.13
CA GLY A 3 -22.34 -0.85 18.54
C GLY A 3 -21.29 -0.13 17.71
N THR A 4 -20.40 0.61 18.36
CA THR A 4 -19.20 1.16 17.70
C THR A 4 -18.11 0.11 17.71
N PHE A 5 -17.55 -0.20 16.53
CA PHE A 5 -16.38 -1.05 16.40
C PHE A 5 -15.14 -0.17 16.28
N TYR A 6 -14.11 -0.48 17.06
CA TYR A 6 -12.81 0.17 16.99
C TYR A 6 -11.79 -0.85 16.49
N LEU A 7 -11.06 -0.50 15.43
CA LEU A 7 -9.91 -1.24 14.95
C LEU A 7 -8.66 -0.50 15.39
N ILE A 8 -7.86 -1.13 16.25
CA ILE A 8 -6.57 -0.61 16.70
C ILE A 8 -5.49 -1.36 15.93
N THR A 9 -4.62 -0.63 15.26
CA THR A 9 -3.47 -1.16 14.54
C THR A 9 -2.19 -0.61 15.16
N GLU A 10 -1.05 -1.15 14.72
CA GLU A 10 0.23 -0.50 15.00
C GLU A 10 0.36 0.87 14.31
N VAL A 11 1.36 1.63 14.74
CA VAL A 11 1.66 2.96 14.20
C VAL A 11 2.29 2.85 12.82
N CYS A 12 1.78 3.64 11.88
CA CYS A 12 2.33 3.76 10.53
C CYS A 12 2.06 5.16 9.98
N VAL A 13 2.81 5.54 8.94
CA VAL A 13 2.68 6.83 8.25
C VAL A 13 2.39 6.60 6.76
N PRO A 14 1.67 7.49 6.07
CA PRO A 14 1.43 7.36 4.64
C PRO A 14 2.74 7.26 3.83
N LEU A 15 2.77 6.39 2.81
CA LEU A 15 3.98 6.15 2.01
C LEU A 15 4.57 7.43 1.39
N LYS A 16 3.70 8.31 0.85
CA LYS A 16 4.11 9.62 0.31
C LYS A 16 4.92 10.42 1.34
N ILE A 17 4.38 10.52 2.56
CA ILE A 17 5.03 11.23 3.67
C ILE A 17 6.33 10.52 4.05
N TYR A 18 6.31 9.19 4.18
CA TYR A 18 7.51 8.42 4.51
C TYR A 18 8.66 8.67 3.52
N ILE A 19 8.39 8.64 2.21
CA ILE A 19 9.43 8.84 1.18
C ILE A 19 9.88 10.31 1.10
N MET A 20 8.98 11.27 1.26
CA MET A 20 9.29 12.70 1.08
C MET A 20 10.00 13.31 2.30
N GLU A 21 9.65 12.90 3.51
CA GLU A 21 10.12 13.56 4.74
C GLU A 21 11.32 12.85 5.40
N ASN A 22 11.49 11.54 5.16
CA ASN A 22 12.66 10.84 5.70
C ASN A 22 13.92 11.13 4.89
N LYS A 23 15.01 11.43 5.61
CA LYS A 23 16.34 11.62 5.03
C LYS A 23 17.01 10.28 4.72
N LEU A 24 16.40 9.50 3.83
CA LEU A 24 16.97 8.25 3.35
C LEU A 24 18.12 8.54 2.37
N THR A 25 19.21 7.79 2.49
CA THR A 25 20.19 7.72 1.39
C THR A 25 19.57 7.00 0.19
N GLU A 26 20.06 7.23 -1.02
CA GLU A 26 19.58 6.54 -2.24
C GLU A 26 19.56 5.01 -2.06
N LYS A 27 20.62 4.45 -1.49
CA LYS A 27 20.70 3.01 -1.23
C LYS A 27 19.63 2.52 -0.26
N GLN A 28 19.34 3.28 0.80
CA GLN A 28 18.26 2.93 1.74
C GLN A 28 16.89 3.04 1.07
N LYS A 29 16.69 4.06 0.23
CA LYS A 29 15.46 4.23 -0.55
C LYS A 29 15.23 3.02 -1.47
N ASP A 30 16.26 2.59 -2.20
CA ASP A 30 16.18 1.41 -3.06
C ASP A 30 15.78 0.15 -2.29
N PHE A 31 16.37 -0.07 -1.11
CA PHE A 31 16.01 -1.22 -0.27
C PHE A 31 14.57 -1.16 0.24
N VAL A 32 14.16 -0.02 0.81
CA VAL A 32 12.81 0.14 1.36
C VAL A 32 11.76 0.01 0.26
N VAL A 33 11.98 0.61 -0.91
CA VAL A 33 11.07 0.50 -2.04
C VAL A 33 11.01 -0.94 -2.55
N SER A 34 12.14 -1.61 -2.74
CA SER A 34 12.15 -3.01 -3.21
C SER A 34 11.44 -3.94 -2.24
N TRP A 35 11.67 -3.77 -0.93
CA TRP A 35 10.99 -4.53 0.13
C TRP A 35 9.48 -4.27 0.14
N GLY A 36 9.09 -3.00 0.07
CA GLY A 36 7.69 -2.58 0.07
C GLY A 36 6.91 -3.08 -1.15
N LEU A 37 7.49 -3.01 -2.34
CA LEU A 37 6.88 -3.54 -3.56
C LEU A 37 6.70 -5.07 -3.49
N PHE A 38 7.67 -5.79 -2.91
CA PHE A 38 7.53 -7.22 -2.66
C PHE A 38 6.38 -7.52 -1.69
N GLN A 39 6.24 -6.74 -0.61
CA GLN A 39 5.16 -6.90 0.37
C GLN A 39 3.79 -6.62 -0.26
N LEU A 40 3.66 -5.54 -1.05
CA LEU A 40 2.41 -5.23 -1.76
C LEU A 40 2.03 -6.31 -2.77
N MET A 41 2.97 -6.79 -3.57
CA MET A 41 2.68 -7.86 -4.55
C MET A 41 2.29 -9.17 -3.88
N SER A 42 2.95 -9.52 -2.78
CA SER A 42 2.58 -10.66 -1.94
C SER A 42 1.17 -10.51 -1.36
N CYS A 43 0.82 -9.30 -0.90
CA CYS A 43 -0.53 -8.98 -0.40
C CYS A 43 -1.58 -9.07 -1.50
N LEU A 44 -1.34 -8.52 -2.70
CA LEU A 44 -2.27 -8.60 -3.82
C LEU A 44 -2.48 -10.03 -4.29
N LYS A 45 -1.43 -10.85 -4.32
CA LYS A 45 -1.57 -12.28 -4.61
C LYS A 45 -2.53 -12.95 -3.63
N PHE A 46 -2.36 -12.71 -2.33
CA PHE A 46 -3.26 -13.23 -1.30
C PHE A 46 -4.70 -12.74 -1.51
N LEU A 47 -4.89 -11.42 -1.72
CA LEU A 47 -6.22 -10.85 -1.92
C LEU A 47 -6.93 -11.45 -3.14
N HIS A 48 -6.22 -11.60 -4.26
CA HIS A 48 -6.80 -12.08 -5.52
C HIS A 48 -7.05 -13.59 -5.51
N GLN A 49 -6.16 -14.38 -4.90
CA GLN A 49 -6.19 -15.85 -5.00
C GLN A 49 -6.85 -16.54 -3.80
N GLU A 50 -6.73 -15.97 -2.61
CA GLU A 50 -7.17 -16.61 -1.37
C GLU A 50 -8.36 -15.89 -0.74
N ALA A 51 -8.36 -14.56 -0.74
CA ALA A 51 -9.47 -13.78 -0.18
C ALA A 51 -10.59 -13.48 -1.20
N GLU A 52 -10.34 -13.70 -2.50
CA GLU A 52 -11.24 -13.34 -3.60
C GLU A 52 -11.70 -11.87 -3.55
N LEU A 53 -10.79 -10.95 -3.17
CA LEU A 53 -11.04 -9.50 -3.05
C LEU A 53 -10.18 -8.67 -4.02
N SER A 54 -10.78 -7.61 -4.57
CA SER A 54 -10.10 -6.51 -5.23
C SER A 54 -10.02 -5.31 -4.27
N HIS A 55 -8.87 -4.65 -4.17
CA HIS A 55 -8.67 -3.57 -3.21
C HIS A 55 -9.26 -2.23 -3.67
N GLU A 56 -9.19 -1.94 -4.97
CA GLU A 56 -9.79 -0.77 -5.63
C GLU A 56 -9.16 0.60 -5.32
N ASN A 57 -8.08 0.68 -4.51
CA ASN A 57 -7.47 1.98 -4.15
C ASN A 57 -6.01 1.87 -3.66
N ILE A 58 -5.20 0.98 -4.25
CA ILE A 58 -3.83 0.71 -3.74
C ILE A 58 -2.99 1.98 -3.69
N ARG A 59 -3.04 2.82 -4.72
CA ARG A 59 -2.21 4.05 -4.87
C ARG A 59 -2.21 4.91 -3.61
N ASN A 60 -3.38 5.09 -3.01
CA ASN A 60 -3.56 6.03 -1.89
C ASN A 60 -3.67 5.34 -0.53
N SER A 61 -3.43 4.02 -0.45
CA SER A 61 -3.72 3.24 0.75
C SER A 61 -2.52 2.49 1.32
N VAL A 62 -1.31 2.89 0.93
CA VAL A 62 -0.05 2.31 1.42
C VAL A 62 0.53 3.15 2.54
N TYR A 63 0.84 2.48 3.64
CA TYR A 63 1.42 3.05 4.84
C TYR A 63 2.71 2.30 5.19
N VAL A 64 3.60 2.96 5.92
CA VAL A 64 4.92 2.44 6.26
C VAL A 64 5.11 2.52 7.77
N THR A 65 5.58 1.44 8.38
CA THR A 65 5.95 1.40 9.80
C THR A 65 7.30 2.07 10.03
N GLU A 66 7.66 2.28 11.30
CA GLU A 66 9.02 2.71 11.66
C GLU A 66 10.10 1.71 11.23
N SER A 67 9.78 0.41 11.12
CA SER A 67 10.69 -0.63 10.61
C SER A 67 10.85 -0.62 9.08
N GLY A 68 10.06 0.19 8.36
CA GLY A 68 10.08 0.24 6.89
C GLY A 68 9.18 -0.80 6.21
N ASP A 69 8.32 -1.49 6.97
CA ASP A 69 7.35 -2.44 6.42
C ASP A 69 6.15 -1.72 5.83
N TRP A 70 5.77 -2.12 4.62
CA TRP A 70 4.62 -1.55 3.92
C TRP A 70 3.35 -2.31 4.27
N LYS A 71 2.31 -1.55 4.56
CA LYS A 71 0.97 -2.02 4.94
C LYS A 71 -0.06 -1.46 4.00
N LEU A 72 -1.02 -2.30 3.66
CA LEU A 72 -2.19 -1.93 2.87
C LEU A 72 -3.37 -1.67 3.83
N SER A 73 -4.05 -0.55 3.63
CA SER A 73 -5.24 -0.13 4.38
C SER A 73 -6.35 0.23 3.40
N GLY A 74 -7.52 0.72 3.83
CA GLY A 74 -8.54 1.19 2.88
C GLY A 74 -9.46 0.08 2.37
N PHE A 75 -9.57 -1.02 3.13
CA PHE A 75 -10.40 -2.17 2.79
C PHE A 75 -11.91 -1.89 2.78
N GLU A 76 -12.35 -0.72 3.27
CA GLU A 76 -13.74 -0.28 3.13
C GLU A 76 -14.16 -0.06 1.67
N LYS A 77 -13.21 0.05 0.74
CA LYS A 77 -13.45 0.18 -0.70
C LYS A 77 -13.42 -1.15 -1.45
N SER A 78 -13.05 -2.25 -0.78
CA SER A 78 -12.81 -3.52 -1.46
C SER A 78 -14.10 -4.12 -2.03
N THR A 79 -13.96 -4.82 -3.14
CA THR A 79 -15.05 -5.52 -3.83
C THR A 79 -14.66 -6.97 -4.11
N ASN A 80 -15.60 -7.79 -4.58
CA ASN A 80 -15.28 -9.13 -5.06
C ASN A 80 -14.26 -9.07 -6.20
N PHE A 81 -13.26 -9.93 -6.14
CA PHE A 81 -12.26 -10.06 -7.20
C PHE A 81 -12.90 -10.63 -8.46
N SER A 82 -12.60 -10.01 -9.59
CA SER A 82 -13.01 -10.52 -10.92
C SER A 82 -11.83 -10.59 -11.87
N ASN A 83 -10.95 -9.59 -11.83
CA ASN A 83 -9.73 -9.52 -12.61
C ASN A 83 -8.77 -8.53 -11.96
N PRO A 84 -7.45 -8.63 -12.21
CA PRO A 84 -6.45 -7.83 -11.51
C PRO A 84 -6.25 -6.43 -12.09
N ARG A 85 -7.00 -6.03 -13.13
CA ARG A 85 -6.71 -4.80 -13.90
C ARG A 85 -6.76 -3.55 -13.02
N VAL A 86 -7.78 -3.40 -12.19
CA VAL A 86 -7.97 -2.19 -11.37
C VAL A 86 -6.81 -2.04 -10.39
N ASP A 87 -6.55 -3.11 -9.65
CA ASP A 87 -5.47 -3.14 -8.66
C ASP A 87 -4.09 -2.96 -9.30
N LEU A 88 -3.79 -3.67 -10.38
CA LEU A 88 -2.49 -3.56 -11.05
C LEU A 88 -2.29 -2.20 -11.72
N ASN A 89 -3.35 -1.56 -12.25
CA ASN A 89 -3.27 -0.19 -12.75
C ASN A 89 -2.98 0.79 -11.61
N SER A 90 -3.67 0.63 -10.48
CA SER A 90 -3.43 1.48 -9.30
C SER A 90 -2.03 1.29 -8.73
N PHE A 91 -1.52 0.06 -8.73
CA PHE A 91 -0.16 -0.27 -8.32
C PHE A 91 0.89 0.31 -9.29
N ALA A 92 0.64 0.25 -10.60
CA ALA A 92 1.53 0.84 -11.60
C ALA A 92 1.66 2.37 -11.45
N LEU A 93 0.55 3.06 -11.16
CA LEU A 93 0.57 4.49 -10.85
C LEU A 93 1.39 4.78 -9.59
N LEU A 94 1.23 3.99 -8.54
CA LEU A 94 2.03 4.13 -7.32
C LEU A 94 3.52 3.95 -7.58
N ILE A 95 3.91 2.93 -8.35
CA ILE A 95 5.30 2.71 -8.78
C ILE A 95 5.82 3.95 -9.51
N TRP A 96 5.04 4.46 -10.46
CA TRP A 96 5.45 5.64 -11.21
C TRP A 96 5.73 6.82 -10.28
N GLU A 97 4.88 7.06 -9.28
CA GLU A 97 5.06 8.16 -8.31
C GLU A 97 6.28 7.97 -7.40
N ILE A 98 6.56 6.75 -6.95
CA ILE A 98 7.73 6.45 -6.13
C ILE A 98 9.03 6.87 -6.84
N PHE A 99 9.11 6.62 -8.15
CA PHE A 99 10.32 6.90 -8.95
C PHE A 99 10.33 8.28 -9.61
N ASN A 100 9.17 8.90 -9.86
CA ASN A 100 9.08 10.18 -10.59
C ASN A 100 8.58 11.35 -9.71
N GLY A 101 8.23 11.07 -8.46
CA GLY A 101 7.66 12.04 -7.54
C GLY A 101 6.13 11.93 -7.40
N PHE A 102 5.63 12.27 -6.23
CA PHE A 102 4.20 12.29 -5.92
C PHE A 102 3.61 13.63 -6.38
N ASN A 103 2.87 13.62 -7.49
CA ASN A 103 2.10 14.78 -7.95
C ASN A 103 0.67 14.69 -7.40
N GLU A 104 0.12 15.84 -6.99
CA GLU A 104 -1.27 15.96 -6.51
C GLU A 104 -2.29 16.03 -7.64
#